data_AF-Q8ZNI2-F1
#
_entry.id   AF-Q8ZNI2-F1
#
_cell.length_a   1.000
_cell.length_b   1.000
_cell.length_c   1.000
_cell.angle_alpha   90.00
_cell.angle_beta   90.00
_cell.angle_gamma   90.00
#
_symmetry.space_group_name_H-M   'P 1'
#
loop_
_entity.id
_entity.type
_entity.pdbx_description
1 polymer ?
#
loop_
_entity_poly.entity_id
_entity_poly.type
_entity_poly.pdbx_seq_one_letter_code
_entity_poly.pdbx_strand_id
1 'polypeptide(L)'
;MYMKRIFIYLLLPCAFACSANDNVFFGKGNKHQISFAAGESIRRGGVEHLYTAFLTYSEPSDFFFLQARNNLELGGFKAKGSDDCSKHSGSVPCNKYNQGVLGISKDVALVHFAGIYTGIGLGAYIKSKSRDDMRVNSAFTFGEKAFLGWNFGAFSTEAYIRHFSNGSLTDKNSGHNFVGASISYNF
;
A
#
# COMPACT_ATOMS: atom_id res chain seq x y z
N MET A 1 -12.42 -47.36 22.19
CA MET A 1 -12.14 -46.36 21.12
C MET A 1 -12.00 -44.99 21.76
N TYR A 2 -10.79 -44.60 22.17
CA TYR A 2 -10.55 -43.35 22.88
C TYR A 2 -9.30 -42.65 22.32
N MET A 3 -9.42 -41.34 22.17
CA MET A 3 -8.37 -40.32 22.04
C MET A 3 -7.61 -40.20 20.71
N LYS A 4 -8.20 -39.43 19.79
CA LYS A 4 -7.48 -38.55 18.85
C LYS A 4 -7.81 -37.10 19.20
N ARG A 5 -7.00 -36.48 20.07
CA ARG A 5 -6.89 -35.02 20.20
C ARG A 5 -5.42 -34.67 20.42
N ILE A 6 -4.67 -34.76 19.34
CA ILE A 6 -3.36 -34.13 19.16
C ILE A 6 -3.63 -32.95 18.21
N PHE A 7 -2.93 -31.84 18.41
CA PHE A 7 -3.08 -30.51 17.77
C PHE A 7 -3.96 -29.51 18.52
N ILE A 8 -3.37 -28.85 19.54
CA ILE A 8 -3.46 -27.41 19.84
C ILE A 8 -2.28 -27.10 20.79
N TYR A 9 -1.05 -27.12 20.28
CA TYR A 9 0.15 -26.69 21.03
C TYR A 9 1.12 -25.87 20.17
N LEU A 10 0.61 -25.15 19.16
CA LEU A 10 1.44 -24.36 18.24
C LEU A 10 1.13 -22.86 18.27
N LEU A 11 0.59 -22.37 19.39
CA LEU A 11 0.37 -20.94 19.63
C LEU A 11 0.98 -20.60 21.00
N LEU A 12 2.03 -19.77 20.95
CA LEU A 12 2.94 -19.28 22.01
C LEU A 12 4.17 -20.17 22.29
N PRO A 13 5.42 -19.66 22.22
CA PRO A 13 5.82 -18.28 22.53
C PRO A 13 6.83 -17.65 21.54
N CYS A 14 6.42 -16.60 20.81
CA CYS A 14 7.36 -15.69 20.12
C CYS A 14 7.35 -14.26 20.70
N ALA A 15 6.77 -14.07 21.89
CA ALA A 15 6.67 -12.77 22.54
C ALA A 15 7.78 -12.57 23.60
N PHE A 16 9.06 -12.76 23.21
CA PHE A 16 10.20 -12.41 24.07
C PHE A 16 11.37 -11.88 23.24
N ALA A 17 11.22 -10.64 22.77
CA ALA A 17 12.34 -9.75 22.50
C ALA A 17 11.91 -8.31 22.86
N CYS A 18 11.77 -8.07 24.16
CA CYS A 18 11.63 -6.73 24.72
C CYS A 18 13.04 -6.08 24.75
N SER A 19 13.53 -5.70 23.57
CA SER A 19 14.38 -4.51 23.46
C SER A 19 13.43 -3.36 23.14
N ALA A 20 13.76 -2.12 23.50
CA ALA A 20 13.07 -0.95 22.97
C ALA A 20 12.99 -1.11 21.45
N ASN A 21 11.81 -1.51 20.96
CA ASN A 21 11.74 -2.23 19.70
C ASN A 21 11.66 -1.14 18.65
N ASP A 22 12.83 -0.81 18.10
CA ASP A 22 12.95 0.13 16.99
C ASP A 22 11.87 -0.19 15.96
N ASN A 23 11.23 0.86 15.46
CA ASN A 23 10.13 0.69 14.54
C ASN A 23 10.64 -0.04 13.28
N VAL A 24 10.06 -1.21 12.97
CA VAL A 24 10.57 -2.13 11.94
C VAL A 24 10.63 -1.48 10.57
N PHE A 25 9.78 -0.49 10.30
CA PHE A 25 9.81 0.27 9.05
C PHE A 25 11.12 1.05 8.89
N PHE A 26 11.67 1.59 9.98
CA PHE A 26 12.79 2.53 9.97
C PHE A 26 14.12 1.86 10.32
N GLY A 27 14.09 0.74 11.04
CA GLY A 27 15.30 0.11 11.55
C GLY A 27 15.91 0.91 12.70
N LYS A 28 17.08 0.48 13.17
CA LYS A 28 17.66 0.97 14.42
C LYS A 28 18.11 2.42 14.33
N GLY A 29 17.53 3.29 15.17
CA GLY A 29 17.94 4.68 15.37
C GLY A 29 17.41 5.69 14.35
N ASN A 30 16.78 5.25 13.25
CA ASN A 30 16.22 6.15 12.24
C ASN A 30 14.82 6.63 12.64
N LYS A 31 14.45 7.85 12.26
CA LYS A 31 13.16 8.48 12.59
C LYS A 31 12.41 9.00 11.37
N HIS A 32 13.00 8.92 10.20
CA HIS A 32 12.43 9.40 8.97
C HIS A 32 12.71 8.39 7.87
N GLN A 33 11.82 8.38 6.89
CA GLN A 33 11.99 7.54 5.71
C GLN A 33 11.50 8.28 4.48
N ILE A 34 12.27 8.19 3.40
CA ILE A 34 11.82 8.58 2.07
C ILE A 34 11.73 7.32 1.23
N SER A 35 10.57 7.09 0.61
CA SER A 35 10.33 5.92 -0.23
C SER A 35 9.98 6.34 -1.66
N PHE A 36 10.50 5.58 -2.61
CA PHE A 36 10.05 5.62 -3.99
C PHE A 36 9.37 4.30 -4.31
N ALA A 37 8.14 4.36 -4.82
CA ALA A 37 7.31 3.22 -5.14
C ALA A 37 6.87 3.27 -6.61
N ALA A 38 6.86 2.11 -7.27
CA ALA A 38 6.34 1.95 -8.62
C ALA A 38 5.52 0.67 -8.72
N GLY A 39 4.48 0.69 -9.55
CA GLY A 39 3.63 -0.48 -9.76
C GLY A 39 2.84 -0.44 -11.06
N GLU A 40 2.19 -1.55 -11.36
CA GLU A 40 1.36 -1.75 -12.55
C GLU A 40 -0.07 -2.12 -12.15
N SER A 41 -1.03 -1.61 -12.92
CA SER A 41 -2.44 -1.83 -12.67
C SER A 41 -2.80 -3.28 -12.93
N ILE A 42 -3.65 -3.86 -12.07
CA ILE A 42 -4.12 -5.24 -12.19
C ILE A 42 -5.64 -5.33 -12.17
N ARG A 43 -6.16 -6.31 -12.89
CA ARG A 43 -7.58 -6.67 -12.98
C ARG A 43 -7.72 -8.19 -12.98
N ARG A 44 -8.96 -8.68 -12.90
CA ARG A 44 -9.28 -10.12 -13.02
C ARG A 44 -8.70 -10.76 -14.29
N GLY A 45 -8.54 -9.98 -15.37
CA GLY A 45 -8.01 -10.46 -16.65
C GLY A 45 -6.49 -10.36 -16.81
N GLY A 46 -5.76 -9.84 -15.81
CA GLY A 46 -4.31 -9.66 -15.89
C GLY A 46 -3.87 -8.22 -15.59
N VAL A 47 -2.68 -7.88 -16.09
CA VAL A 47 -2.08 -6.54 -15.97
C VAL A 47 -2.66 -5.58 -17.01
N GLU A 48 -2.66 -4.29 -16.69
CA GLU A 48 -3.03 -3.21 -17.61
C GLU A 48 -1.85 -2.24 -17.73
N HIS A 49 -1.66 -1.63 -18.91
CA HIS A 49 -0.61 -0.64 -19.19
C HIS A 49 -0.87 0.74 -18.54
N LEU A 50 -1.35 0.72 -17.30
CA LEU A 50 -1.51 1.85 -16.40
C LEU A 50 -0.58 1.65 -15.21
N TYR A 51 0.39 2.53 -15.07
CA TYR A 51 1.41 2.46 -14.04
C TYR A 51 1.15 3.47 -12.94
N THR A 52 1.71 3.20 -11.76
CA THR A 52 1.71 4.12 -10.63
C THR A 52 3.15 4.43 -10.22
N ALA A 53 3.38 5.66 -9.77
CA ALA A 53 4.63 6.07 -9.16
C ALA A 53 4.32 7.00 -7.98
N PHE A 54 5.00 6.78 -6.85
CA PHE A 54 4.83 7.58 -5.63
C PHE A 54 6.17 7.87 -4.97
N LEU A 55 6.32 9.11 -4.51
CA LEU A 55 7.29 9.55 -3.53
C LEU A 55 6.56 9.68 -2.18
N THR A 56 7.11 9.07 -1.14
CA THR A 56 6.52 9.05 0.18
C THR A 56 7.53 9.51 1.21
N TYR A 57 7.13 10.45 2.06
CA TYR A 57 7.84 10.77 3.29
C TYR A 57 7.10 10.14 4.47
N SER A 58 7.82 9.52 5.39
CA SER A 58 7.24 8.77 6.50
C SER A 58 7.88 9.12 7.84
N GLU A 59 7.05 9.10 8.88
CA GLU A 59 7.46 9.26 10.28
C GLU A 59 6.93 8.10 11.12
N PRO A 60 7.70 7.61 12.12
CA PRO A 60 7.29 6.53 13.00
C PRO A 60 6.07 6.97 13.80
N SER A 61 5.17 6.03 13.99
CA SER A 61 3.96 6.20 14.78
C SER A 61 3.59 4.86 15.39
N ASP A 62 2.51 4.86 16.17
CA ASP A 62 1.90 3.65 16.68
C ASP A 62 0.43 3.62 16.27
N PHE A 63 -0.11 2.40 16.23
CA PHE A 63 -1.54 2.14 16.13
C PHE A 63 -1.92 1.15 17.22
N PHE A 64 -2.45 1.67 18.33
CA PHE A 64 -2.53 0.96 19.60
C PHE A 64 -1.16 0.48 20.06
N PHE A 65 -0.92 -0.83 20.07
CA PHE A 65 0.36 -1.45 20.45
C PHE A 65 1.16 -1.94 19.24
N LEU A 66 0.68 -1.70 18.02
CA LEU A 66 1.34 -2.09 16.79
C LEU A 66 2.22 -0.95 16.28
N GLN A 67 3.43 -1.30 15.82
CA GLN A 67 4.32 -0.37 15.14
C GLN A 67 3.66 0.13 13.84
N ALA A 68 3.69 1.44 13.62
CA ALA A 68 3.06 2.07 12.47
C ALA A 68 3.98 3.14 11.85
N ARG A 69 3.59 3.66 10.69
CA ARG A 69 4.15 4.90 10.14
C ARG A 69 3.05 5.78 9.57
N ASN A 70 3.18 7.08 9.79
CA ASN A 70 2.38 8.07 9.08
C ASN A 70 3.12 8.45 7.80
N ASN A 71 2.40 8.60 6.71
CA ASN A 71 2.95 8.84 5.40
C ASN A 71 2.33 10.10 4.80
N LEU A 72 3.15 10.93 4.18
CA LEU A 72 2.76 11.94 3.20
C LEU A 72 3.16 11.42 1.82
N GLU A 73 2.20 11.36 0.90
CA GLU A 73 2.38 10.70 -0.38
C GLU A 73 2.07 11.62 -1.55
N LEU A 74 3.02 11.74 -2.47
CA LEU A 74 2.86 12.45 -3.74
C LEU A 74 3.16 11.49 -4.88
N GLY A 75 2.28 11.41 -5.86
CA GLY A 75 2.46 10.49 -6.97
C GLY A 75 1.43 10.68 -8.06
N GLY A 76 1.21 9.61 -8.81
CA GLY A 76 0.26 9.67 -9.91
C GLY A 76 0.15 8.36 -10.67
N PHE A 77 -0.85 8.33 -11.54
CA PHE A 77 -1.05 7.25 -12.48
C PHE A 77 -0.64 7.72 -13.88
N LYS A 78 0.03 6.85 -14.62
CA LYS A 78 0.49 7.12 -15.98
C LYS A 78 0.35 5.89 -16.85
N ALA A 79 -0.41 6.02 -17.92
CA ALA A 79 -0.48 5.03 -18.98
C ALA A 79 0.67 5.17 -19.96
N LYS A 80 1.11 4.04 -20.50
CA LYS A 80 2.05 3.98 -21.63
C LYS A 80 1.29 3.47 -22.85
N GLY A 81 1.31 4.23 -23.95
CA GLY A 81 0.66 3.83 -25.20
C GLY A 81 -0.83 4.15 -25.27
N SER A 82 -1.48 3.53 -26.26
CA SER A 82 -2.89 3.70 -26.63
C SER A 82 -3.78 2.58 -26.10
N ASP A 83 -3.23 1.69 -25.27
CA ASP A 83 -3.94 0.50 -24.83
C ASP A 83 -5.20 0.85 -24.05
N ASP A 84 -6.18 -0.03 -24.20
CA ASP A 84 -7.47 0.10 -23.57
C ASP A 84 -7.42 -0.47 -22.16
N CYS A 85 -7.82 0.35 -21.20
CA CYS A 85 -8.04 -0.05 -19.82
C CYS A 85 -9.53 -0.31 -19.62
N SER A 86 -9.84 -1.37 -18.86
CA SER A 86 -11.23 -1.72 -18.56
C SER A 86 -11.96 -0.61 -17.79
N LYS A 87 -13.27 -0.43 -17.92
CA LYS A 87 -14.06 0.47 -17.06
C LYS A 87 -15.21 -0.30 -16.45
N HIS A 88 -16.03 0.36 -15.61
CA HIS A 88 -17.18 -0.29 -14.98
C HIS A 88 -18.08 -1.04 -15.99
N SER A 89 -18.20 -0.52 -17.22
CA SER A 89 -18.79 -1.25 -18.35
C SER A 89 -18.07 -0.88 -19.66
N GLY A 90 -17.24 -1.79 -20.20
CA GLY A 90 -16.47 -1.64 -21.44
C GLY A 90 -14.99 -1.31 -21.23
N SER A 91 -14.37 -0.66 -22.22
CA SER A 91 -12.99 -0.14 -22.17
C SER A 91 -12.93 1.35 -22.51
N VAL A 92 -11.85 1.99 -22.11
CA VAL A 92 -11.42 3.33 -22.56
C VAL A 92 -9.91 3.36 -22.67
N PRO A 93 -9.33 4.25 -23.48
CA PRO A 93 -7.89 4.45 -23.52
C PRO A 93 -7.32 4.70 -22.12
N CYS A 94 -6.30 3.93 -21.71
CA CYS A 94 -5.69 4.00 -20.38
C CYS A 94 -5.21 5.42 -20.04
N ASN A 95 -4.83 6.22 -21.04
CA ASN A 95 -4.39 7.61 -20.85
C ASN A 95 -5.43 8.53 -20.21
N LYS A 96 -6.73 8.16 -20.24
CA LYS A 96 -7.80 8.87 -19.53
C LYS A 96 -7.61 8.81 -18.02
N TYR A 97 -6.94 7.77 -17.52
CA TYR A 97 -6.63 7.60 -16.10
C TYR A 97 -5.34 8.31 -15.66
N ASN A 98 -4.64 9.01 -16.57
CA ASN A 98 -3.46 9.80 -16.20
C ASN A 98 -3.85 10.92 -15.23
N GLN A 99 -3.30 10.90 -14.02
CA GLN A 99 -3.61 11.88 -12.98
C GLN A 99 -2.51 11.98 -11.94
N GLY A 100 -2.40 13.15 -11.30
CA GLY A 100 -1.63 13.32 -10.07
C GLY A 100 -2.46 12.90 -8.86
N VAL A 101 -1.77 12.49 -7.80
CA VAL A 101 -2.36 12.06 -6.53
C VAL A 101 -1.51 12.63 -5.41
N LEU A 102 -2.16 13.29 -4.45
CA LEU A 102 -1.56 13.71 -3.18
C LEU A 102 -2.39 13.09 -2.05
N GLY A 103 -1.77 12.60 -1.00
CA GLY A 103 -2.53 12.11 0.14
C GLY A 103 -1.70 11.82 1.37
N ILE A 104 -2.40 11.31 2.37
CA ILE A 104 -1.83 10.86 3.62
C ILE A 104 -2.28 9.42 3.88
N SER A 105 -1.42 8.63 4.51
CA SER A 105 -1.77 7.27 4.92
C SER A 105 -1.13 6.88 6.23
N LYS A 106 -1.69 5.86 6.86
CA LYS A 106 -1.10 5.20 8.02
C LYS A 106 -0.91 3.72 7.65
N ASP A 107 0.34 3.27 7.72
CA ASP A 107 0.69 1.86 7.57
C ASP A 107 0.93 1.25 8.95
N VAL A 108 0.49 0.03 9.16
CA VAL A 108 0.59 -0.70 10.42
C VAL A 108 1.25 -2.05 10.16
N ALA A 109 2.32 -2.35 10.89
CA ALA A 109 2.97 -3.65 10.88
C ALA A 109 2.12 -4.65 11.70
N LEU A 110 1.76 -5.77 11.09
CA LEU A 110 0.96 -6.82 11.72
C LEU A 110 1.83 -7.92 12.32
N VAL A 111 2.87 -8.32 11.59
CA VAL A 111 3.85 -9.31 12.02
C VAL A 111 5.21 -8.82 11.58
N HIS A 112 6.19 -8.89 12.48
CA HIS A 112 7.57 -8.56 12.16
C HIS A 112 8.56 -9.45 12.90
N PHE A 113 9.66 -9.79 12.23
CA PHE A 113 10.75 -10.59 12.78
C PHE A 113 12.04 -10.35 11.98
N ALA A 114 13.15 -10.10 12.68
CA ALA A 114 14.48 -9.93 12.07
C ALA A 114 14.50 -8.94 10.86
N GLY A 115 13.79 -7.82 10.98
CA GLY A 115 13.67 -6.80 9.94
C GLY A 115 12.67 -7.12 8.83
N ILE A 116 12.18 -8.36 8.71
CA ILE A 116 11.07 -8.70 7.82
C ILE A 116 9.76 -8.28 8.49
N TYR A 117 8.84 -7.71 7.72
CA TYR A 117 7.53 -7.30 8.22
C TYR A 117 6.45 -7.47 7.17
N THR A 118 5.22 -7.70 7.63
CA THR A 118 4.01 -7.60 6.81
C THR A 118 3.05 -6.63 7.45
N GLY A 119 2.25 -5.95 6.64
CA GLY A 119 1.33 -4.96 7.16
C GLY A 119 0.25 -4.55 6.18
N ILE A 120 -0.62 -3.69 6.71
CA ILE A 120 -1.72 -3.07 5.98
C ILE A 120 -1.65 -1.56 6.15
N GLY A 121 -2.19 -0.83 5.19
CA GLY A 121 -2.24 0.61 5.18
C GLY A 121 -3.60 1.12 4.75
N LEU A 122 -4.02 2.22 5.37
CA LEU A 122 -5.20 2.97 4.97
C LEU A 122 -4.83 4.44 4.79
N GLY A 123 -5.32 5.05 3.73
CA GLY A 123 -5.09 6.46 3.46
C GLY A 123 -6.23 7.16 2.76
N ALA A 124 -6.11 8.47 2.73
CA ALA A 124 -7.01 9.39 2.04
C ALA A 124 -6.20 10.25 1.07
N TYR A 125 -6.75 10.44 -0.13
CA TYR A 125 -6.04 11.04 -1.26
C TYR A 125 -6.94 11.98 -2.04
N ILE A 126 -6.34 13.02 -2.60
CA ILE A 126 -6.92 13.93 -3.57
C ILE A 126 -6.29 13.64 -4.94
N LYS A 127 -7.14 13.35 -5.92
CA LYS A 127 -6.77 13.13 -7.32
C LYS A 127 -6.92 14.42 -8.12
N SER A 128 -5.99 14.68 -9.03
CA SER A 128 -6.00 15.87 -9.87
C SER A 128 -7.16 15.92 -10.88
N LYS A 129 -7.84 14.80 -11.09
CA LYS A 129 -8.99 14.68 -12.00
C LYS A 129 -10.11 13.93 -11.30
N SER A 130 -11.32 14.46 -11.44
CA SER A 130 -12.57 13.78 -11.09
C SER A 130 -13.56 14.08 -12.21
N ARG A 131 -13.90 13.08 -13.01
CA ARG A 131 -14.83 13.20 -14.12
C ARG A 131 -15.67 11.93 -14.23
N ASP A 132 -16.82 12.07 -14.87
CA ASP A 132 -17.78 10.99 -15.08
C ASP A 132 -17.25 9.80 -15.90
N ASP A 133 -16.18 9.98 -16.68
CA ASP A 133 -15.52 8.93 -17.45
C ASP A 133 -14.42 8.19 -16.66
N MET A 134 -14.16 8.59 -15.41
CA MET A 134 -13.17 7.94 -14.55
C MET A 134 -13.73 6.71 -13.82
N ARG A 135 -12.85 5.74 -13.54
CA ARG A 135 -13.18 4.52 -12.75
C ARG A 135 -13.64 4.82 -11.34
N VAL A 136 -13.17 5.94 -10.81
CA VAL A 136 -13.50 6.47 -9.49
C VAL A 136 -13.88 7.92 -9.70
N ASN A 137 -15.18 8.23 -9.70
CA ASN A 137 -15.66 9.59 -9.94
C ASN A 137 -15.73 10.37 -8.62
N SER A 138 -14.56 10.60 -8.03
CA SER A 138 -14.40 11.51 -6.91
C SER A 138 -12.94 11.95 -6.87
N ALA A 139 -12.70 13.24 -6.64
CA ALA A 139 -11.36 13.74 -6.38
C ALA A 139 -10.84 13.16 -5.05
N PHE A 140 -11.70 13.09 -4.05
CA PHE A 140 -11.39 12.46 -2.77
C PHE A 140 -11.54 10.94 -2.87
N THR A 141 -10.50 10.21 -2.53
CA THR A 141 -10.47 8.75 -2.62
C THR A 141 -9.74 8.15 -1.44
N PHE A 142 -10.18 6.96 -1.06
CA PHE A 142 -9.48 6.12 -0.11
C PHE A 142 -8.47 5.25 -0.83
N GLY A 143 -7.41 4.89 -0.13
CA GLY A 143 -6.43 3.93 -0.60
C GLY A 143 -6.13 2.91 0.48
N GLU A 144 -6.20 1.64 0.11
CA GLU A 144 -5.88 0.50 0.95
C GLU A 144 -4.60 -0.14 0.41
N LYS A 145 -3.68 -0.52 1.29
CA LYS A 145 -2.42 -1.16 0.92
C LYS A 145 -2.25 -2.42 1.75
N ALA A 146 -1.73 -3.48 1.16
CA ALA A 146 -1.13 -4.60 1.89
C ALA A 146 0.28 -4.81 1.36
N PHE A 147 1.22 -5.13 2.23
CA PHE A 147 2.63 -5.16 1.88
C PHE A 147 3.42 -6.20 2.68
N LEU A 148 4.48 -6.70 2.03
CA LEU A 148 5.55 -7.49 2.64
C LEU A 148 6.84 -6.70 2.44
N GLY A 149 7.55 -6.43 3.51
CA GLY A 149 8.78 -5.66 3.49
C GLY A 149 9.93 -6.31 4.23
N TRP A 150 11.13 -5.81 3.93
CA TRP A 150 12.36 -6.15 4.60
C TRP A 150 13.16 -4.88 4.84
N ASN A 151 13.40 -4.57 6.11
CA ASN A 151 14.32 -3.54 6.56
C ASN A 151 15.70 -4.16 6.83
N PHE A 152 16.73 -3.55 6.25
CA PHE A 152 18.13 -3.97 6.37
C PHE A 152 19.02 -2.79 6.76
N GLY A 153 18.51 -1.92 7.66
CA GLY A 153 19.23 -0.80 8.25
C GLY A 153 18.85 0.53 7.61
N ALA A 154 19.81 1.14 6.90
CA ALA A 154 19.61 2.42 6.21
C ALA A 154 18.61 2.33 5.04
N PHE A 155 18.22 1.12 4.65
CA PHE A 155 17.28 0.91 3.56
C PHE A 155 16.22 -0.13 3.94
N SER A 156 15.07 -0.03 3.29
CA SER A 156 14.06 -1.07 3.28
C SER A 156 13.45 -1.21 1.90
N THR A 157 12.86 -2.37 1.63
CA THR A 157 12.12 -2.63 0.40
C THR A 157 10.78 -3.25 0.71
N GLU A 158 9.75 -2.95 -0.07
CA GLU A 158 8.43 -3.57 0.07
C GLU A 158 7.93 -4.06 -1.28
N ALA A 159 7.29 -5.24 -1.30
CA ALA A 159 6.34 -5.61 -2.34
C ALA A 159 4.93 -5.29 -1.82
N TYR A 160 4.08 -4.72 -2.67
CA TYR A 160 2.75 -4.27 -2.24
C TYR A 160 1.66 -4.57 -3.27
N ILE A 161 0.44 -4.69 -2.75
CA ILE A 161 -0.80 -4.50 -3.49
C ILE A 161 -1.52 -3.28 -2.92
N ARG A 162 -2.09 -2.46 -3.81
CA ARG A 162 -2.74 -1.20 -3.44
C ARG A 162 -4.04 -1.01 -4.20
N HIS A 163 -5.11 -0.73 -3.49
CA HIS A 163 -6.42 -0.42 -4.03
C HIS A 163 -6.74 1.05 -3.79
N PHE A 164 -7.34 1.74 -4.77
CA PHE A 164 -7.92 3.07 -4.60
C PHE A 164 -9.39 3.05 -4.96
N SER A 165 -10.24 3.51 -4.06
CA SER A 165 -11.70 3.56 -4.23
C SER A 165 -12.25 4.88 -3.71
N ASN A 166 -13.51 5.19 -3.96
CA ASN A 166 -14.18 6.32 -3.30
C ASN A 166 -14.97 5.89 -2.06
N GLY A 167 -14.86 4.64 -1.58
CA GLY A 167 -15.66 4.15 -0.45
C GLY A 167 -17.18 4.20 -0.70
N SER A 168 -17.61 4.15 -1.96
CA SER A 168 -18.99 4.35 -2.40
C SER A 168 -19.55 5.77 -2.16
N LEU A 169 -18.68 6.78 -2.03
CA LEU A 169 -19.09 8.19 -2.01
C LEU A 169 -19.82 8.59 -3.30
N THR A 170 -19.51 7.96 -4.42
CA THR A 170 -20.26 8.08 -5.67
C THR A 170 -20.45 6.72 -6.32
N ASP A 171 -21.52 6.55 -7.10
CA ASP A 171 -21.93 5.27 -7.70
C ASP A 171 -20.86 4.65 -8.62
N LYS A 172 -20.01 5.48 -9.22
CA LYS A 172 -18.92 5.04 -10.10
C LYS A 172 -17.65 4.75 -9.30
N ASN A 173 -17.55 3.52 -8.79
CA ASN A 173 -16.42 3.05 -7.99
C ASN A 173 -15.92 1.65 -8.43
N SER A 174 -15.32 1.56 -9.61
CA SER A 174 -14.70 0.30 -10.07
C SER A 174 -13.29 0.07 -9.53
N GLY A 175 -12.79 1.01 -8.72
CA GLY A 175 -11.47 1.02 -8.09
C GLY A 175 -10.28 1.12 -9.05
N HIS A 176 -9.10 1.36 -8.51
CA HIS A 176 -7.82 1.10 -9.19
C HIS A 176 -6.99 0.15 -8.32
N ASN A 177 -6.58 -1.00 -8.86
CA ASN A 177 -5.71 -1.93 -8.16
C ASN A 177 -4.33 -1.88 -8.79
N PHE A 178 -3.29 -1.83 -7.98
CA PHE A 178 -1.91 -1.88 -8.43
C PHE A 178 -1.15 -2.93 -7.65
N VAL A 179 -0.25 -3.64 -8.31
CA VAL A 179 0.82 -4.41 -7.67
C VAL A 179 2.14 -3.72 -7.95
N GLY A 180 3.07 -3.71 -7.00
CA GLY A 180 4.32 -3.00 -7.19
C GLY A 180 5.36 -3.26 -6.11
N ALA A 181 6.41 -2.48 -6.17
CA ALA A 181 7.50 -2.50 -5.20
C ALA A 181 7.94 -1.08 -4.82
N SER A 182 8.51 -0.96 -3.64
CA SER A 182 9.16 0.27 -3.16
C SER A 182 10.55 -0.01 -2.63
N ILE A 183 11.38 1.02 -2.72
CA ILE A 183 12.64 1.14 -2.00
C ILE A 183 12.57 2.38 -1.13
N SER A 184 13.13 2.28 0.06
CA SER A 184 13.12 3.35 1.04
C SER A 184 14.50 3.56 1.62
N TYR A 185 14.81 4.82 1.91
CA TYR A 185 15.99 5.24 2.65
C TYR A 185 15.55 5.74 4.03
N ASN A 186 16.18 5.22 5.08
CA ASN A 186 15.89 5.48 6.49
C ASN A 186 16.98 6.38 7.07
N PHE A 187 16.60 7.43 7.80
CA PHE A 187 17.51 8.40 8.41
C PHE A 187 16.96 9.03 9.69
#